data_AF-A0A1Y0CF71-F1
#
_entry.id   AF-A0A1Y0CF71-F1
#
_cell.length_a   1.000
_cell.length_b   1.000
_cell.length_c   1.000
_cell.angle_alpha   90.00
_cell.angle_beta   90.00
_cell.angle_gamma   90.00
#
_symmetry.space_group_name_H-M   'P 1'
#
loop_
_entity.id
_entity.type
_entity.pdbx_description
1 polymer ?
#
loop_
_entity_poly.entity_id
_entity_poly.type
_entity_poly.pdbx_seq_one_letter_code
_entity_poly.pdbx_strand_id
1 'polypeptide(L)'
;MLNGKAVDLTGPGRTDQFGVTATDLGASVVAPNGKLVSVFGDTFSGPMVGQGDWRSPVALIGSGDADHEIVYERAAGPDPSYARQLWFYIHDDASSGWSRGGISTVIPSDLLRVGDSIYLHAIVNHGFGNVMWTEIWRSDDSGVSWTHMGEQAKFPGNLQGGYAQCWSWDYDPDDGWVYVVATGFQRNKGIILMRVRPEQIGQRSQYSCWGFTNGSWGWGQQSTPITPPAEQWGELTFRRVSAGTWVLGGFLASQYALGYRVVSSPVANMYTTPLQIPVVGSSWADEDPADSRVAQLYGGYLLPGSRFDVQGGVGLVVSQWRTDTGWPYRAMQFKAQLRDTSQAPLPTDPINL
;
A
#
# COMPACT_ATOMS: atom_id res chain seq x y z
N MET A 1 6.78 -21.69 10.17
CA MET A 1 7.92 -20.81 10.52
C MET A 1 7.50 -19.95 11.69
N LEU A 2 8.45 -19.46 12.50
CA LEU A 2 8.15 -18.50 13.56
C LEU A 2 7.78 -17.13 12.94
N ASN A 3 7.11 -16.28 13.71
CA ASN A 3 6.88 -14.88 13.32
C ASN A 3 8.22 -14.11 13.28
N GLY A 4 8.26 -12.98 12.59
CA GLY A 4 9.45 -12.15 12.44
C GLY A 4 9.89 -11.95 10.99
N LYS A 5 11.02 -11.28 10.81
CA LYS A 5 11.64 -11.07 9.50
C LYS A 5 12.07 -12.43 8.91
N ALA A 6 11.59 -12.72 7.70
CA ALA A 6 12.06 -13.87 6.93
C ALA A 6 13.33 -13.51 6.15
N VAL A 7 13.29 -12.44 5.36
CA VAL A 7 14.41 -12.03 4.51
C VAL A 7 14.33 -10.54 4.15
N ASP A 8 15.48 -9.95 3.80
CA ASP A 8 15.50 -8.67 3.09
C ASP A 8 15.03 -8.91 1.65
N LEU A 9 13.96 -8.23 1.26
CA LEU A 9 13.33 -8.39 -0.06
C LEU A 9 14.09 -7.62 -1.14
N THR A 10 14.61 -6.45 -0.76
CA THR A 10 15.41 -5.59 -1.63
C THR A 10 16.74 -5.24 -0.97
N GLY A 11 17.72 -4.85 -1.79
CA GLY A 11 19.06 -4.52 -1.32
C GLY A 11 20.19 -5.00 -2.23
N PRO A 12 21.45 -4.68 -1.89
CA PRO A 12 22.63 -5.24 -2.53
C PRO A 12 22.61 -6.78 -2.54
N GLY A 13 22.97 -7.38 -3.67
CA GLY A 13 22.94 -8.82 -3.90
C GLY A 13 21.54 -9.46 -4.00
N ARG A 14 20.47 -8.65 -3.95
CA ARG A 14 19.07 -9.09 -4.09
C ARG A 14 18.42 -8.51 -5.32
N THR A 15 18.43 -7.17 -5.42
CA THR A 15 17.70 -6.41 -6.44
C THR A 15 18.56 -5.32 -7.11
N ASP A 16 19.82 -5.19 -6.70
CA ASP A 16 20.80 -4.28 -7.28
C ASP A 16 21.10 -4.55 -8.76
N GLN A 17 20.98 -5.80 -9.20
CA GLN A 17 21.05 -6.15 -10.63
C GLN A 17 20.02 -5.39 -11.48
N PHE A 18 18.89 -4.97 -10.90
CA PHE A 18 17.85 -4.16 -11.56
C PHE A 18 18.03 -2.66 -11.32
N GLY A 19 19.11 -2.23 -10.67
CA GLY A 19 19.29 -0.87 -10.18
C GLY A 19 18.37 -0.51 -9.01
N VAL A 20 17.76 -1.50 -8.35
CA VAL A 20 16.84 -1.33 -7.20
C VAL A 20 17.61 -1.68 -5.92
N THR A 21 18.60 -0.87 -5.57
CA THR A 21 19.53 -1.16 -4.47
C THR A 21 19.02 -0.62 -3.14
N ALA A 22 18.58 0.64 -3.13
CA ALA A 22 17.96 1.28 -1.97
C ALA A 22 16.57 1.74 -2.36
N THR A 23 15.54 1.18 -1.75
CA THR A 23 14.13 1.37 -2.16
C THR A 23 13.18 1.09 -1.01
N ASP A 24 11.94 1.55 -1.13
CA ASP A 24 10.89 1.24 -0.19
C ASP A 24 9.55 0.82 -0.81
N LEU A 25 8.59 0.58 0.08
CA LEU A 25 7.24 0.08 -0.19
C LEU A 25 7.26 -1.37 -0.67
N GLY A 26 6.75 -1.65 -1.86
CA GLY A 26 6.57 -3.02 -2.36
C GLY A 26 5.13 -3.53 -2.24
N ALA A 27 4.15 -2.66 -2.49
CA ALA A 27 2.77 -3.08 -2.68
C ALA A 27 2.72 -4.13 -3.79
N SER A 28 2.05 -5.26 -3.53
CA SER A 28 2.16 -6.46 -4.36
C SER A 28 0.80 -7.05 -4.73
N VAL A 29 0.70 -7.59 -5.95
CA VAL A 29 -0.48 -8.31 -6.45
C VAL A 29 -0.07 -9.49 -7.33
N VAL A 30 -0.90 -10.54 -7.35
CA VAL A 30 -0.72 -11.65 -8.31
C VAL A 30 -1.33 -11.27 -9.65
N ALA A 31 -0.49 -11.14 -10.66
CA ALA A 31 -0.86 -10.80 -12.01
C ALA A 31 -1.67 -11.92 -12.71
N PRO A 32 -2.35 -11.62 -13.83
CA PRO A 32 -3.10 -12.60 -14.61
C PRO A 32 -2.30 -13.85 -15.02
N ASN A 33 -1.02 -13.70 -15.33
CA ASN A 33 -0.12 -14.80 -15.66
C ASN A 33 0.40 -15.60 -14.43
N GLY A 34 -0.08 -15.29 -13.22
CA GLY A 34 0.32 -15.93 -11.97
C GLY A 34 1.62 -15.41 -11.36
N LYS A 35 2.31 -14.45 -11.99
CA LYS A 35 3.51 -13.81 -11.42
C LYS A 35 3.15 -12.79 -10.35
N LEU A 36 4.05 -12.59 -9.41
CA LEU A 36 3.96 -11.50 -8.45
C LEU A 36 4.47 -10.21 -9.10
N VAL A 37 3.68 -9.16 -9.05
CA VAL A 37 4.09 -7.79 -9.42
C VAL A 37 4.18 -6.98 -8.16
N SER A 38 5.34 -6.36 -7.92
CA SER A 38 5.58 -5.50 -6.77
C SER A 38 6.03 -4.12 -7.24
N VAL A 39 5.40 -3.07 -6.71
CA VAL A 39 5.71 -1.67 -7.06
C VAL A 39 6.31 -0.97 -5.84
N PHE A 40 7.43 -0.31 -6.07
CA PHE A 40 8.25 0.34 -5.07
C PHE A 40 8.25 1.87 -5.27
N GLY A 41 8.47 2.59 -4.17
CA GLY A 41 8.53 4.04 -4.15
C GLY A 41 9.87 4.59 -4.63
N ASP A 42 10.39 5.56 -3.90
CA ASP A 42 11.66 6.19 -4.25
C ASP A 42 12.76 5.13 -4.29
N THR A 43 13.44 5.03 -5.44
CA THR A 43 14.38 3.95 -5.74
C THR A 43 15.69 4.49 -6.27
N PHE A 44 16.77 4.11 -5.61
CA PHE A 44 18.13 4.54 -5.89
C PHE A 44 18.99 3.36 -6.34
N SER A 45 19.80 3.56 -7.39
CA SER A 45 20.76 2.54 -7.85
C SER A 45 21.97 2.43 -6.95
N GLY A 46 22.27 3.49 -6.18
CA GLY A 46 23.30 3.49 -5.16
C GLY A 46 22.87 2.83 -3.85
N PRO A 47 23.81 2.65 -2.92
CA PRO A 47 23.58 1.91 -1.67
C PRO A 47 22.78 2.68 -0.61
N MET A 48 22.39 3.94 -0.85
CA MET A 48 21.64 4.74 0.12
C MET A 48 20.78 5.79 -0.59
N VAL A 49 19.83 6.37 0.14
CA VAL A 49 18.96 7.44 -0.37
C VAL A 49 19.79 8.58 -0.98
N GLY A 50 19.40 9.02 -2.18
CA GLY A 50 20.03 10.13 -2.90
C GLY A 50 21.29 9.76 -3.69
N GLN A 51 21.71 8.49 -3.71
CA GLN A 51 22.88 8.06 -4.47
C GLN A 51 22.52 7.31 -5.76
N GLY A 52 23.21 7.66 -6.85
CA GLY A 52 22.98 7.05 -8.15
C GLY A 52 21.71 7.59 -8.83
N ASP A 53 21.12 6.76 -9.69
CA ASP A 53 19.91 7.08 -10.43
C ASP A 53 18.68 7.00 -9.51
N TRP A 54 17.89 8.06 -9.43
CA TRP A 54 16.66 8.15 -8.65
C TRP A 54 15.45 8.01 -9.58
N ARG A 55 14.63 6.98 -9.34
CA ARG A 55 13.35 6.77 -10.03
C ARG A 55 12.27 6.44 -9.02
N SER A 56 11.03 6.82 -9.35
CA SER A 56 9.85 6.47 -8.56
C SER A 56 8.60 6.67 -9.41
N PRO A 57 7.59 5.78 -9.36
CA PRO A 57 7.70 4.42 -8.89
C PRO A 57 8.50 3.54 -9.86
N VAL A 58 8.97 2.40 -9.37
CA VAL A 58 9.50 1.30 -10.20
C VAL A 58 8.74 0.01 -9.90
N ALA A 59 8.75 -0.95 -10.82
CA ALA A 59 8.14 -2.27 -10.59
C ALA A 59 9.08 -3.42 -10.94
N LEU A 60 9.00 -4.47 -10.14
CA LEU A 60 9.66 -5.75 -10.37
C LEU A 60 8.62 -6.86 -10.49
N ILE A 61 8.93 -7.86 -11.32
CA ILE A 61 8.05 -8.99 -11.61
C ILE A 61 8.80 -10.28 -11.27
N GLY A 62 8.14 -11.17 -10.55
CA GLY A 62 8.76 -12.39 -10.05
C GLY A 62 7.77 -13.43 -9.56
N SER A 63 8.18 -14.17 -8.56
CA SER A 63 7.39 -15.22 -7.92
C SER A 63 7.60 -15.21 -6.41
N GLY A 64 6.79 -15.99 -5.69
CA GLY A 64 6.74 -15.99 -4.23
C GLY A 64 5.43 -15.44 -3.70
N ASP A 65 5.20 -15.63 -2.41
CA ASP A 65 3.94 -15.33 -1.74
C ASP A 65 4.18 -15.23 -0.22
N ALA A 66 3.14 -15.37 0.59
CA ALA A 66 3.29 -15.36 2.04
C ALA A 66 4.22 -16.46 2.57
N ASP A 67 4.23 -17.66 1.96
CA ASP A 67 4.97 -18.84 2.42
C ASP A 67 6.30 -19.09 1.73
N HIS A 68 6.50 -18.52 0.54
CA HIS A 68 7.70 -18.67 -0.26
C HIS A 68 8.46 -17.34 -0.34
N GLU A 69 9.79 -17.40 -0.25
CA GLU A 69 10.64 -16.22 -0.48
C GLU A 69 10.31 -15.60 -1.83
N ILE A 70 10.12 -14.28 -1.85
CA ILE A 70 9.88 -13.55 -3.08
C ILE A 70 11.21 -13.38 -3.83
N VAL A 71 11.21 -13.77 -5.10
CA VAL A 71 12.35 -13.64 -6.00
C VAL A 71 11.92 -12.93 -7.27
N TYR A 72 12.56 -11.80 -7.56
CA TYR A 72 12.31 -11.02 -8.77
C TYR A 72 13.15 -11.52 -9.94
N GLU A 73 12.49 -11.67 -11.08
CA GLU A 73 13.07 -12.25 -12.29
C GLU A 73 13.40 -11.16 -13.32
N ARG A 74 12.64 -10.06 -13.30
CA ARG A 74 12.82 -8.95 -14.23
C ARG A 74 12.24 -7.65 -13.69
N ALA A 75 12.71 -6.54 -14.23
CA ALA A 75 12.04 -5.25 -14.13
C ALA A 75 10.86 -5.13 -15.10
N ALA A 76 9.90 -4.27 -14.74
CA ALA A 76 8.92 -3.72 -15.66
C ALA A 76 9.55 -2.68 -16.60
N GLY A 77 8.88 -2.41 -17.72
CA GLY A 77 9.35 -1.53 -18.77
C GLY A 77 10.12 -2.25 -19.87
N PRO A 78 10.71 -1.48 -20.81
CA PRO A 78 11.35 -2.01 -22.00
C PRO A 78 12.68 -2.73 -21.72
N ASP A 79 13.33 -2.43 -20.60
CA ASP A 79 14.57 -3.06 -20.17
C ASP A 79 14.30 -3.99 -18.97
N PRO A 80 14.26 -5.32 -19.17
CA PRO A 80 13.98 -6.26 -18.08
C PRO A 80 15.13 -6.35 -17.07
N SER A 81 16.31 -5.82 -17.38
CA SER A 81 17.49 -5.84 -16.52
C SER A 81 17.67 -4.56 -15.70
N TYR A 82 16.83 -3.54 -15.90
CA TYR A 82 16.96 -2.29 -15.16
C TYR A 82 15.60 -1.61 -14.96
N ALA A 83 15.20 -1.44 -13.71
CA ALA A 83 13.91 -0.87 -13.37
C ALA A 83 13.90 0.64 -13.62
N ARG A 84 13.23 1.05 -14.70
CA ARG A 84 12.99 2.46 -15.01
C ARG A 84 11.76 2.96 -14.26
N GLN A 85 11.67 4.28 -14.14
CA GLN A 85 10.44 4.96 -13.75
C GLN A 85 9.29 4.48 -14.64
N LEU A 86 8.16 4.08 -14.04
CA LEU A 86 7.03 3.52 -14.80
C LEU A 86 6.44 4.51 -15.82
N TRP A 87 6.59 5.81 -15.57
CA TRP A 87 6.22 6.89 -16.48
C TRP A 87 7.09 8.11 -16.26
N PHE A 88 7.24 8.92 -17.30
CA PHE A 88 8.16 10.06 -17.26
C PHE A 88 7.64 11.24 -16.44
N TYR A 89 8.43 11.64 -15.44
CA TYR A 89 8.47 13.00 -14.91
C TYR A 89 9.90 13.33 -14.46
N ILE A 90 10.18 14.60 -14.20
CA ILE A 90 11.48 15.04 -13.70
C ILE A 90 11.35 15.31 -12.20
N HIS A 91 12.20 14.67 -11.40
CA HIS A 91 12.35 15.01 -9.98
C HIS A 91 12.80 16.48 -9.85
N ASP A 92 11.91 17.29 -9.28
CA ASP A 92 12.07 18.73 -9.10
C ASP A 92 12.03 19.08 -7.61
N ASP A 93 12.75 20.11 -7.21
CA ASP A 93 12.86 20.48 -5.80
C ASP A 93 13.10 22.00 -5.64
N ALA A 94 13.22 22.41 -4.38
CA ALA A 94 13.47 23.81 -4.04
C ALA A 94 14.83 24.32 -4.56
N SER A 95 15.83 23.44 -4.76
CA SER A 95 17.15 23.83 -5.27
C SER A 95 17.11 24.19 -6.75
N SER A 96 16.22 23.57 -7.53
CA SER A 96 15.91 23.99 -8.91
C SER A 96 14.87 25.12 -8.98
N GLY A 97 14.41 25.63 -7.83
CA GLY A 97 13.36 26.65 -7.76
C GLY A 97 12.02 26.18 -8.33
N TRP A 98 11.75 24.86 -8.31
CA TRP A 98 10.55 24.25 -8.87
C TRP A 98 10.30 24.55 -10.35
N SER A 99 11.38 24.66 -11.13
CA SER A 99 11.34 25.05 -12.56
C SER A 99 11.22 23.88 -13.54
N ARG A 100 11.13 22.63 -13.05
CA ARG A 100 11.15 21.39 -13.86
C ARG A 100 9.86 20.57 -13.74
N GLY A 101 8.73 21.26 -13.56
CA GLY A 101 7.40 20.65 -13.54
C GLY A 101 6.79 20.51 -12.15
N GLY A 102 7.53 20.85 -11.09
CA GLY A 102 6.99 20.91 -9.73
C GLY A 102 6.75 19.56 -9.05
N ILE A 103 7.12 18.45 -9.68
CA ILE A 103 6.93 17.10 -9.12
C ILE A 103 8.22 16.68 -8.43
N SER A 104 8.20 16.55 -7.10
CA SER A 104 9.35 16.04 -6.36
C SER A 104 9.47 14.53 -6.42
N THR A 105 8.34 13.83 -6.32
CA THR A 105 8.28 12.37 -6.41
C THR A 105 6.85 11.91 -6.64
N VAL A 106 6.70 10.69 -7.14
CA VAL A 106 5.43 9.99 -7.30
C VAL A 106 5.47 8.67 -6.55
N ILE A 107 4.67 8.54 -5.49
CA ILE A 107 4.72 7.40 -4.57
C ILE A 107 3.57 6.44 -4.88
N PRO A 108 3.83 5.14 -5.11
CA PRO A 108 2.77 4.15 -5.29
C PRO A 108 2.09 3.90 -3.94
N SER A 109 0.77 3.90 -3.89
CA SER A 109 0.08 3.49 -2.65
C SER A 109 -0.27 2.01 -2.67
N ASP A 110 -0.90 1.52 -3.75
CA ASP A 110 -1.35 0.15 -3.84
C ASP A 110 -1.72 -0.32 -5.27
N LEU A 111 -1.79 -1.64 -5.44
CA LEU A 111 -2.18 -2.34 -6.65
C LEU A 111 -3.56 -3.01 -6.51
N LEU A 112 -4.32 -3.03 -7.58
CA LEU A 112 -5.58 -3.75 -7.72
C LEU A 112 -5.51 -4.63 -8.97
N ARG A 113 -6.05 -5.84 -8.89
CA ARG A 113 -6.31 -6.65 -10.08
C ARG A 113 -7.80 -6.82 -10.29
N VAL A 114 -8.27 -6.56 -11.51
CA VAL A 114 -9.63 -6.90 -11.94
C VAL A 114 -9.58 -7.58 -13.30
N GLY A 115 -10.02 -8.83 -13.36
CA GLY A 115 -9.88 -9.66 -14.56
C GLY A 115 -8.41 -9.80 -14.97
N ASP A 116 -8.14 -9.40 -16.21
CA ASP A 116 -6.82 -9.47 -16.85
C ASP A 116 -6.03 -8.16 -16.74
N SER A 117 -6.55 -7.16 -16.04
CA SER A 117 -5.89 -5.86 -15.86
C SER A 117 -5.39 -5.68 -14.44
N ILE A 118 -4.25 -5.01 -14.31
CA ILE A 118 -3.73 -4.48 -13.05
C ILE A 118 -3.85 -2.96 -13.08
N TYR A 119 -4.23 -2.38 -11.95
CA TYR A 119 -4.33 -0.95 -11.73
C TYR A 119 -3.39 -0.55 -10.60
N LEU A 120 -2.75 0.61 -10.73
CA LEU A 120 -1.85 1.19 -9.73
C LEU A 120 -2.38 2.56 -9.34
N HIS A 121 -2.62 2.77 -8.05
CA HIS A 121 -2.86 4.10 -7.51
C HIS A 121 -1.52 4.75 -7.10
N ALA A 122 -1.28 5.98 -7.53
CA ALA A 122 -0.05 6.73 -7.29
C ALA A 122 -0.31 8.15 -6.78
N ILE A 123 0.59 8.65 -5.93
CA ILE A 123 0.49 9.90 -5.18
C ILE A 123 1.54 10.88 -5.71
N VAL A 124 1.11 11.97 -6.36
CA VAL A 124 2.02 12.95 -6.95
C VAL A 124 2.29 14.08 -5.95
N ASN A 125 3.55 14.29 -5.60
CA ASN A 125 3.98 15.23 -4.56
C ASN A 125 4.75 16.43 -5.12
N HIS A 126 4.52 17.62 -4.53
CA HIS A 126 5.33 18.83 -4.70
C HIS A 126 6.00 19.15 -3.37
N GLY A 127 7.16 18.54 -3.14
CA GLY A 127 7.74 18.43 -1.81
C GLY A 127 7.08 17.28 -1.05
N PHE A 128 7.89 16.51 -0.33
CA PHE A 128 7.41 15.30 0.33
C PHE A 128 6.34 15.64 1.39
N GLY A 129 5.17 15.02 1.28
CA GLY A 129 4.04 15.27 2.17
C GLY A 129 3.01 16.28 1.63
N ASN A 130 3.31 16.98 0.54
CA ASN A 130 2.39 17.91 -0.12
C ASN A 130 1.84 17.31 -1.41
N VAL A 131 0.68 16.67 -1.31
CA VAL A 131 0.03 15.95 -2.41
C VAL A 131 -0.67 16.94 -3.34
N MET A 132 -0.21 17.02 -4.59
CA MET A 132 -0.86 17.83 -5.62
C MET A 132 -2.16 17.17 -6.08
N TRP A 133 -2.06 15.89 -6.46
CA TRP A 133 -3.14 15.01 -6.85
C TRP A 133 -2.71 13.55 -6.67
N THR A 134 -3.66 12.64 -6.78
CA THR A 134 -3.39 11.21 -6.98
C THR A 134 -3.95 10.76 -8.31
N GLU A 135 -3.47 9.64 -8.82
CA GLU A 135 -3.89 9.16 -10.14
C GLU A 135 -3.81 7.64 -10.27
N ILE A 136 -4.54 7.11 -11.26
CA ILE A 136 -4.58 5.68 -11.55
C ILE A 136 -3.91 5.37 -12.89
N TRP A 137 -3.04 4.37 -12.86
CA TRP A 137 -2.38 3.78 -14.02
C TRP A 137 -2.86 2.35 -14.23
N ARG A 138 -2.80 1.87 -15.47
CA ARG A 138 -3.26 0.53 -15.86
C ARG A 138 -2.20 -0.24 -16.63
N SER A 139 -2.10 -1.53 -16.36
CA SER A 139 -1.31 -2.51 -17.09
C SER A 139 -2.22 -3.65 -17.55
N ASP A 140 -2.12 -4.00 -18.84
CA ASP A 140 -2.87 -5.09 -19.48
C ASP A 140 -1.97 -6.28 -19.88
N ASP A 141 -0.70 -6.23 -19.48
CA ASP A 141 0.33 -7.22 -19.83
C ASP A 141 1.04 -7.75 -18.57
N SER A 142 0.27 -7.92 -17.49
CA SER A 142 0.76 -8.47 -16.21
C SER A 142 1.90 -7.64 -15.58
N GLY A 143 1.78 -6.32 -15.63
CA GLY A 143 2.67 -5.38 -14.94
C GLY A 143 3.91 -4.99 -15.75
N VAL A 144 4.04 -5.44 -17.00
CA VAL A 144 5.23 -5.15 -17.84
C VAL A 144 5.21 -3.72 -18.35
N SER A 145 4.09 -3.23 -18.87
CA SER A 145 3.91 -1.86 -19.33
C SER A 145 2.71 -1.20 -18.64
N TRP A 146 2.78 0.13 -18.51
CA TRP A 146 1.83 0.93 -17.74
C TRP A 146 1.37 2.13 -18.56
N THR A 147 0.08 2.44 -18.45
CA THR A 147 -0.57 3.54 -19.18
C THR A 147 -1.40 4.39 -18.22
N HIS A 148 -1.36 5.72 -18.41
CA HIS A 148 -2.16 6.66 -17.64
C HIS A 148 -3.63 6.52 -18.04
N MET A 149 -4.56 6.47 -17.06
CA MET A 149 -5.99 6.31 -17.35
C MET A 149 -6.69 7.63 -17.74
N GLY A 150 -5.96 8.72 -17.88
CA GLY A 150 -6.44 10.03 -18.33
C GLY A 150 -6.90 10.95 -17.19
N GLU A 151 -7.35 12.15 -17.56
CA GLU A 151 -7.68 13.22 -16.61
C GLU A 151 -8.84 12.89 -15.67
N GLN A 152 -9.76 12.01 -16.08
CA GLN A 152 -10.86 11.56 -15.22
C GLN A 152 -10.39 10.59 -14.12
N ALA A 153 -9.20 10.01 -14.27
CA ALA A 153 -8.55 9.15 -13.30
C ALA A 153 -7.53 9.87 -12.41
N LYS A 154 -7.51 11.22 -12.44
CA LYS A 154 -6.80 12.06 -11.48
C LYS A 154 -7.74 12.58 -10.41
N PHE A 155 -7.31 12.51 -9.15
CA PHE A 155 -8.08 12.89 -7.97
C PHE A 155 -7.40 14.05 -7.26
N PRO A 156 -8.10 15.17 -6.97
CA PRO A 156 -7.51 16.30 -6.27
C PRO A 156 -6.89 15.91 -4.93
N GLY A 157 -5.72 16.45 -4.57
CA GLY A 157 -5.07 16.14 -3.31
C GLY A 157 -5.90 16.49 -2.06
N ASN A 158 -6.84 17.43 -2.17
CA ASN A 158 -7.76 17.80 -1.09
C ASN A 158 -9.10 17.04 -1.09
N LEU A 159 -9.28 16.05 -1.98
CA LEU A 159 -10.51 15.25 -2.05
C LEU A 159 -10.85 14.61 -0.69
N GLN A 160 -12.13 14.67 -0.32
CA GLN A 160 -12.63 14.27 1.01
C GLN A 160 -11.84 14.91 2.17
N GLY A 161 -11.43 16.17 2.05
CA GLY A 161 -10.63 16.85 3.08
C GLY A 161 -9.20 16.29 3.21
N GLY A 162 -8.65 15.75 2.12
CA GLY A 162 -7.33 15.14 2.06
C GLY A 162 -7.26 13.72 2.65
N TYR A 163 -8.40 13.07 2.88
CA TYR A 163 -8.45 11.66 3.28
C TYR A 163 -8.29 10.69 2.11
N ALA A 164 -8.46 11.15 0.87
CA ALA A 164 -8.36 10.31 -0.33
C ALA A 164 -6.97 10.39 -0.99
N GLN A 165 -5.88 10.43 -0.21
CA GLN A 165 -4.52 10.61 -0.75
C GLN A 165 -3.70 9.31 -0.82
N CYS A 166 -3.85 8.40 0.14
CA CYS A 166 -3.13 7.13 0.19
C CYS A 166 -4.16 6.00 0.24
N TRP A 167 -4.21 5.20 -0.82
CA TRP A 167 -5.28 4.22 -1.03
C TRP A 167 -4.78 2.80 -0.85
N SER A 168 -5.69 1.93 -0.45
CA SER A 168 -5.61 0.50 -0.71
C SER A 168 -7.00 -0.02 -1.11
N TRP A 169 -7.04 -1.07 -1.92
CA TRP A 169 -8.25 -1.48 -2.61
C TRP A 169 -8.24 -2.94 -3.01
N ASP A 170 -9.44 -3.52 -3.13
CA ASP A 170 -9.62 -4.82 -3.74
C ASP A 170 -11.01 -4.95 -4.38
N TYR A 171 -11.15 -5.95 -5.25
CA TYR A 171 -12.38 -6.25 -5.96
C TYR A 171 -13.16 -7.37 -5.26
N ASP A 172 -14.44 -7.14 -5.03
CA ASP A 172 -15.36 -8.20 -4.62
C ASP A 172 -16.14 -8.74 -5.83
N PRO A 173 -15.82 -9.96 -6.31
CA PRO A 173 -16.59 -10.58 -7.38
C PRO A 173 -18.01 -10.97 -6.97
N ASP A 174 -18.32 -11.07 -5.66
CA ASP A 174 -19.62 -11.53 -5.19
C ASP A 174 -20.70 -10.45 -5.34
N ASP A 175 -20.33 -9.17 -5.24
CA ASP A 175 -21.25 -8.03 -5.40
C ASP A 175 -20.88 -7.08 -6.57
N GLY A 176 -19.73 -7.33 -7.19
CA GLY A 176 -19.23 -6.61 -8.35
C GLY A 176 -18.72 -5.20 -8.06
N TRP A 177 -18.32 -4.88 -6.82
CA TRP A 177 -17.74 -3.59 -6.46
C TRP A 177 -16.24 -3.69 -6.24
N VAL A 178 -15.52 -2.64 -6.64
CA VAL A 178 -14.19 -2.35 -6.13
C VAL A 178 -14.37 -1.48 -4.89
N TYR A 179 -13.83 -1.94 -3.76
CA TYR A 179 -13.82 -1.18 -2.52
C TYR A 179 -12.46 -0.56 -2.31
N VAL A 180 -12.46 0.71 -1.90
CA VAL A 180 -11.25 1.51 -1.71
C VAL A 180 -11.27 2.07 -0.30
N VAL A 181 -10.26 1.72 0.49
CA VAL A 181 -9.97 2.43 1.74
C VAL A 181 -8.90 3.48 1.49
N ALA A 182 -9.03 4.63 2.14
CA ALA A 182 -8.06 5.71 1.97
C ALA A 182 -7.79 6.48 3.26
N THR A 183 -6.58 7.05 3.36
CA THR A 183 -6.18 8.00 4.40
C THR A 183 -5.36 9.15 3.79
N GLY A 184 -4.96 10.12 4.63
CA GLY A 184 -4.03 11.17 4.24
C GLY A 184 -2.60 10.68 4.16
N PHE A 185 -1.84 11.17 3.19
CA PHE A 185 -0.42 10.81 3.02
C PHE A 185 0.46 11.28 4.20
N GLN A 186 0.00 12.28 4.95
CA GLN A 186 0.71 12.86 6.10
C GLN A 186 0.64 11.99 7.37
N ARG A 187 -0.02 10.81 7.30
CA ARG A 187 -0.13 9.84 8.38
C ARG A 187 -0.79 10.36 9.67
N ASN A 188 -1.70 11.32 9.54
CA ASN A 188 -2.35 12.04 10.65
C ASN A 188 -3.89 11.94 10.62
N LYS A 189 -4.44 10.99 9.87
CA LYS A 189 -5.88 10.82 9.63
C LYS A 189 -6.32 9.38 9.89
N GLY A 190 -7.60 9.22 10.21
CA GLY A 190 -8.28 7.92 10.17
C GLY A 190 -8.54 7.45 8.74
N ILE A 191 -9.17 6.28 8.59
CA ILE A 191 -9.47 5.69 7.28
C ILE A 191 -10.89 6.05 6.84
N ILE A 192 -11.09 6.35 5.56
CA ILE A 192 -12.40 6.46 4.89
C ILE A 192 -12.61 5.28 3.93
N LEU A 193 -13.87 5.01 3.58
CA LEU A 193 -14.24 3.97 2.62
C LEU A 193 -14.98 4.59 1.42
N MET A 194 -14.62 4.13 0.23
CA MET A 194 -15.23 4.46 -1.05
C MET A 194 -15.46 3.18 -1.85
N ARG A 195 -16.27 3.25 -2.91
CA ARG A 195 -16.42 2.17 -3.88
C ARG A 195 -16.69 2.68 -5.29
N VAL A 196 -16.35 1.85 -6.28
CA VAL A 196 -16.59 2.11 -7.71
C VAL A 196 -16.86 0.81 -8.45
N ARG A 197 -17.58 0.85 -9.58
CA ARG A 197 -17.69 -0.31 -10.46
C ARG A 197 -16.40 -0.52 -11.27
N PRO A 198 -16.00 -1.77 -11.57
CA PRO A 198 -14.80 -2.05 -12.37
C PRO A 198 -14.67 -1.23 -13.66
N GLU A 199 -15.75 -1.14 -14.44
CA GLU A 199 -15.81 -0.41 -15.70
C GLU A 199 -15.72 1.12 -15.54
N GLN A 200 -15.75 1.62 -14.29
CA GLN A 200 -15.73 3.02 -13.93
C GLN A 200 -14.48 3.42 -13.13
N ILE A 201 -13.50 2.54 -12.91
CA ILE A 201 -12.27 2.84 -12.15
C ILE A 201 -11.59 4.13 -12.64
N GLY A 202 -11.55 4.37 -13.95
CA GLY A 202 -10.96 5.58 -14.54
C GLY A 202 -11.80 6.85 -14.43
N GLN A 203 -12.93 6.84 -13.72
CA GLN A 203 -13.91 7.93 -13.68
C GLN A 203 -14.14 8.40 -12.25
N ARG A 204 -13.38 9.39 -11.77
CA ARG A 204 -13.43 9.90 -10.39
C ARG A 204 -14.83 10.27 -9.90
N SER A 205 -15.70 10.73 -10.80
CA SER A 205 -17.07 11.17 -10.47
C SER A 205 -18.02 10.02 -10.14
N GLN A 206 -17.62 8.78 -10.42
CA GLN A 206 -18.41 7.56 -10.18
C GLN A 206 -18.12 6.92 -8.82
N TYR A 207 -17.13 7.43 -8.09
CA TYR A 207 -16.79 6.92 -6.76
C TYR A 207 -17.86 7.36 -5.75
N SER A 208 -18.40 6.40 -5.00
CA SER A 208 -19.33 6.66 -3.93
C SER A 208 -18.66 6.45 -2.58
N CYS A 209 -18.87 7.39 -1.66
CA CYS A 209 -18.27 7.39 -0.32
C CYS A 209 -19.21 6.75 0.70
N TRP A 210 -18.66 5.97 1.64
CA TRP A 210 -19.38 5.52 2.82
C TRP A 210 -19.30 6.58 3.91
N GLY A 211 -20.44 7.02 4.42
CA GLY A 211 -20.47 8.06 5.43
C GLY A 211 -21.73 8.03 6.29
N PHE A 212 -21.61 8.63 7.47
CA PHE A 212 -22.71 8.81 8.42
C PHE A 212 -23.37 10.17 8.19
N THR A 213 -24.60 10.16 7.70
CA THR A 213 -25.38 11.38 7.44
C THR A 213 -26.82 11.17 7.91
N ASN A 214 -27.39 12.16 8.59
CA ASN A 214 -28.77 12.12 9.10
C ASN A 214 -29.09 10.89 9.99
N GLY A 215 -28.12 10.44 10.80
CA GLY A 215 -28.33 9.37 11.78
C GLY A 215 -28.18 7.95 11.22
N SER A 216 -27.80 7.78 9.96
CA SER A 216 -27.57 6.48 9.33
C SER A 216 -26.32 6.47 8.47
N TRP A 217 -25.67 5.32 8.37
CA TRP A 217 -24.61 5.09 7.39
C TRP A 217 -25.20 4.79 6.01
N GLY A 218 -24.53 5.29 4.97
CA GLY A 218 -24.97 5.12 3.60
C GLY A 218 -23.90 5.48 2.58
N TRP A 219 -24.13 5.00 1.36
CA TRP A 219 -23.33 5.36 0.20
C TRP A 219 -23.80 6.71 -0.37
N GLY A 220 -22.86 7.63 -0.59
CA GLY A 220 -23.16 8.99 -1.04
C GLY A 220 -21.91 9.70 -1.55
N GLN A 221 -21.84 11.02 -1.30
CA GLN A 221 -20.77 11.90 -1.78
C GLN A 221 -19.74 12.27 -0.71
N GLN A 222 -20.10 12.20 0.57
CA GLN A 222 -19.25 12.59 1.69
C GLN A 222 -18.87 11.36 2.49
N SER A 223 -17.57 11.21 2.78
CA SER A 223 -17.07 10.15 3.65
C SER A 223 -17.06 10.55 5.12
N THR A 224 -17.24 9.57 6.00
CA THR A 224 -16.96 9.68 7.44
C THR A 224 -15.84 8.68 7.78
N PRO A 225 -14.84 9.04 8.61
CA PRO A 225 -13.83 8.07 9.03
C PRO A 225 -14.47 6.84 9.68
N ILE A 226 -14.04 5.65 9.26
CA ILE A 226 -14.58 4.36 9.71
C ILE A 226 -13.78 3.77 10.88
N THR A 227 -12.62 4.33 11.22
CA THR A 227 -11.76 3.89 12.33
C THR A 227 -11.91 4.78 13.57
N PRO A 228 -11.63 4.27 14.78
CA PRO A 228 -11.60 5.06 16.01
C PRO A 228 -10.78 6.37 15.87
N PRO A 229 -11.22 7.49 16.47
CA PRO A 229 -10.58 8.80 16.31
C PRO A 229 -9.11 8.89 16.77
N ALA A 230 -8.69 7.99 17.67
CA ALA A 230 -7.31 7.91 18.15
C ALA A 230 -6.37 7.18 17.18
N GLU A 231 -6.91 6.54 16.15
CA GLU A 231 -6.12 5.81 15.15
C GLU A 231 -5.74 6.73 14.00
N GLN A 232 -4.44 6.90 13.80
CA GLN A 232 -3.88 7.64 12.67
C GLN A 232 -3.10 6.67 11.80
N TRP A 233 -3.42 6.65 10.51
CA TRP A 233 -2.95 5.65 9.57
C TRP A 233 -2.14 6.27 8.44
N GLY A 234 -1.12 5.54 7.98
CA GLY A 234 -0.31 5.82 6.80
C GLY A 234 -0.56 4.82 5.67
N GLU A 235 0.49 4.23 5.14
CA GLU A 235 0.41 3.24 4.06
C GLU A 235 -0.54 2.10 4.43
N LEU A 236 -1.51 1.81 3.56
CA LEU A 236 -2.61 0.89 3.84
C LEU A 236 -2.45 -0.45 3.11
N THR A 237 -3.09 -1.48 3.64
CA THR A 237 -3.44 -2.71 2.94
C THR A 237 -4.92 -3.03 3.15
N PHE A 238 -5.58 -3.41 2.07
CA PHE A 238 -6.97 -3.80 2.03
C PHE A 238 -7.15 -4.91 1.01
N ARG A 239 -7.45 -6.12 1.48
CA ARG A 239 -7.46 -7.32 0.66
C ARG A 239 -8.65 -8.20 0.98
N ARG A 240 -9.36 -8.64 -0.05
CA ARG A 240 -10.31 -9.74 0.04
C ARG A 240 -9.53 -11.04 -0.04
N VAL A 241 -9.54 -11.81 1.04
CA VAL A 241 -8.82 -13.10 1.11
C VAL A 241 -9.71 -14.25 0.66
N SER A 242 -10.99 -14.19 1.00
CA SER A 242 -12.03 -15.12 0.56
C SER A 242 -13.39 -14.45 0.63
N ALA A 243 -14.44 -15.14 0.16
CA ALA A 243 -15.82 -14.68 0.35
C ALA A 243 -16.09 -14.45 1.84
N GLY A 244 -16.54 -13.24 2.18
CA GLY A 244 -16.82 -12.85 3.56
C GLY A 244 -15.59 -12.72 4.47
N THR A 245 -14.36 -12.60 3.92
CA THR A 245 -13.16 -12.37 4.71
C THR A 245 -12.23 -11.36 4.04
N TRP A 246 -12.01 -10.26 4.74
CA TRP A 246 -11.19 -9.14 4.33
C TRP A 246 -10.16 -8.81 5.39
N VAL A 247 -9.06 -8.20 4.96
CA VAL A 247 -8.06 -7.62 5.86
C VAL A 247 -8.02 -6.12 5.60
N LEU A 248 -8.11 -5.33 6.66
CA LEU A 248 -7.83 -3.89 6.64
C LEU A 248 -6.69 -3.61 7.60
N GLY A 249 -5.67 -2.89 7.16
CA GLY A 249 -4.57 -2.50 8.03
C GLY A 249 -3.48 -1.72 7.33
N GLY A 250 -2.26 -1.81 7.86
CA GLY A 250 -1.08 -1.13 7.36
C GLY A 250 -0.34 -0.39 8.47
N PHE A 251 0.34 0.70 8.12
CA PHE A 251 1.09 1.49 9.08
C PHE A 251 0.16 2.32 9.99
N LEU A 252 0.10 1.95 11.27
CA LEU A 252 -0.61 2.65 12.33
C LEU A 252 0.34 3.64 12.99
N ALA A 253 0.36 4.87 12.47
CA ALA A 253 1.27 5.92 12.90
C ALA A 253 1.08 6.30 14.38
N SER A 254 -0.16 6.31 14.88
CA SER A 254 -0.44 6.69 16.27
C SER A 254 0.09 5.69 17.32
N GLN A 255 0.46 4.48 16.91
CA GLN A 255 1.10 3.49 17.78
C GLN A 255 2.50 3.08 17.31
N TYR A 256 3.01 3.69 16.22
CA TYR A 256 4.27 3.33 15.59
C TYR A 256 4.40 1.82 15.38
N ALA A 257 3.44 1.23 14.65
CA ALA A 257 3.36 -0.20 14.44
C ALA A 257 2.64 -0.56 13.13
N LEU A 258 2.65 -1.83 12.75
CA LEU A 258 1.77 -2.36 11.71
C LEU A 258 0.53 -2.96 12.38
N GLY A 259 -0.64 -2.39 12.07
CA GLY A 259 -1.92 -2.78 12.67
C GLY A 259 -2.87 -3.37 11.64
N TYR A 260 -3.61 -4.42 11.99
CA TYR A 260 -4.52 -5.10 11.08
C TYR A 260 -5.81 -5.55 11.79
N ARG A 261 -6.89 -5.57 11.02
CA ARG A 261 -8.19 -6.13 11.36
C ARG A 261 -8.56 -7.16 10.30
N VAL A 262 -9.06 -8.31 10.73
CA VAL A 262 -9.68 -9.31 9.84
C VAL A 262 -11.19 -9.18 10.00
N VAL A 263 -11.89 -8.79 8.93
CA VAL A 263 -13.30 -8.39 8.96
C VAL A 263 -14.14 -9.18 7.97
N SER A 264 -15.44 -9.28 8.21
CA SER A 264 -16.36 -10.01 7.34
C SER A 264 -16.75 -9.27 6.07
N SER A 265 -16.65 -7.94 6.07
CA SER A 265 -17.03 -7.12 4.93
C SER A 265 -16.30 -5.76 4.95
N PRO A 266 -16.23 -5.05 3.80
CA PRO A 266 -15.68 -3.70 3.73
C PRO A 266 -16.36 -2.69 4.65
N VAL A 267 -17.64 -2.88 4.98
CA VAL A 267 -18.43 -2.00 5.86
C VAL A 267 -18.52 -2.53 7.30
N ALA A 268 -17.74 -3.55 7.66
CA ALA A 268 -17.72 -4.05 9.03
C ALA A 268 -17.28 -2.98 10.02
N ASN A 269 -17.71 -3.12 11.28
CA ASN A 269 -17.46 -2.10 12.28
C ASN A 269 -16.02 -2.14 12.83
N MET A 270 -15.19 -1.17 12.44
CA MET A 270 -13.78 -1.12 12.87
C MET A 270 -13.60 -0.65 14.32
N TYR A 271 -14.62 -0.06 14.94
CA TYR A 271 -14.58 0.36 16.34
C TYR A 271 -14.68 -0.83 17.29
N THR A 272 -15.35 -1.88 16.84
CA THR A 272 -15.57 -3.09 17.62
C THR A 272 -14.71 -4.26 17.17
N THR A 273 -14.23 -4.25 15.93
CA THR A 273 -13.33 -5.29 15.44
C THR A 273 -11.96 -5.16 16.11
N PRO A 274 -11.45 -6.23 16.76
CA PRO A 274 -10.15 -6.22 17.41
C PRO A 274 -9.01 -5.83 16.46
N LEU A 275 -8.22 -4.85 16.88
CA LEU A 275 -6.98 -4.47 16.22
C LEU A 275 -5.85 -5.40 16.67
N GLN A 276 -5.11 -5.96 15.71
CA GLN A 276 -3.99 -6.86 15.92
C GLN A 276 -2.70 -6.19 15.47
N ILE A 277 -1.63 -6.30 16.25
CA ILE A 277 -0.37 -5.58 16.04
C ILE A 277 0.80 -6.57 15.98
N PRO A 278 1.03 -7.23 14.83
CA PRO A 278 2.05 -8.26 14.70
C PRO A 278 3.49 -7.73 14.59
N VAL A 279 3.68 -6.48 14.18
CA VAL A 279 5.02 -5.87 14.04
C VAL A 279 5.00 -4.49 14.68
N VAL A 280 5.96 -4.22 15.56
CA VAL A 280 6.03 -2.98 16.34
C VAL A 280 7.29 -2.20 16.03
N GLY A 281 7.17 -0.88 16.12
CA GLY A 281 8.29 0.04 15.99
C GLY A 281 9.25 -0.08 17.18
N SER A 282 10.54 0.08 16.90
CA SER A 282 11.59 0.14 17.92
C SER A 282 12.52 1.34 17.70
N SER A 283 13.42 1.56 18.66
CA SER A 283 14.64 2.33 18.41
C SER A 283 15.62 1.50 17.56
N TRP A 284 16.62 2.14 16.96
CA TRP A 284 17.71 1.44 16.27
C TRP A 284 18.57 0.60 17.21
N ALA A 285 18.68 0.96 18.49
CA ALA A 285 19.46 0.22 19.48
C ALA A 285 18.73 -1.04 19.98
N ASP A 286 17.39 -0.99 20.00
CA ASP A 286 16.53 -2.06 20.50
C ASP A 286 15.89 -2.90 19.38
N GLU A 287 16.37 -2.72 18.14
CA GLU A 287 15.85 -3.43 16.98
C GLU A 287 16.08 -4.95 17.10
N ASP A 288 15.02 -5.72 16.83
CA ASP A 288 15.06 -7.18 16.82
C ASP A 288 14.04 -7.69 15.79
N PRO A 289 14.42 -7.75 14.50
CA PRO A 289 13.48 -8.10 13.44
C PRO A 289 13.00 -9.55 13.55
N ALA A 290 13.76 -10.44 14.21
CA ALA A 290 13.36 -11.82 14.46
C ALA A 290 12.17 -11.89 15.44
N ASP A 291 12.03 -10.91 16.32
CA ASP A 291 10.90 -10.74 17.25
C ASP A 291 9.92 -9.65 16.76
N SER A 292 9.93 -9.32 15.47
CA SER A 292 9.02 -8.33 14.86
C SER A 292 9.12 -6.92 15.46
N ARG A 293 10.31 -6.53 15.95
CA ARG A 293 10.61 -5.18 16.43
C ARG A 293 11.54 -4.49 15.43
N VAL A 294 11.05 -3.44 14.76
CA VAL A 294 11.75 -2.82 13.62
C VAL A 294 11.87 -1.31 13.80
N ALA A 295 13.08 -0.78 13.63
CA ALA A 295 13.32 0.65 13.68
C ALA A 295 12.88 1.33 12.38
N GLN A 296 12.24 2.50 12.51
CA GLN A 296 11.67 3.35 11.46
C GLN A 296 10.90 2.56 10.39
N LEU A 297 10.06 1.62 10.84
CA LEU A 297 9.23 0.81 9.97
C LEU A 297 8.06 1.61 9.38
N TYR A 298 7.61 1.20 8.19
CA TYR A 298 6.38 1.67 7.53
C TYR A 298 5.97 0.68 6.44
N GLY A 299 4.91 1.01 5.67
CA GLY A 299 4.33 0.07 4.70
C GLY A 299 3.46 -0.97 5.42
N GLY A 300 3.77 -2.25 5.26
CA GLY A 300 3.01 -3.35 5.85
C GLY A 300 1.95 -3.93 4.92
N TYR A 301 2.35 -4.19 3.67
CA TYR A 301 1.47 -4.72 2.63
C TYR A 301 1.24 -6.22 2.79
N LEU A 302 -0.01 -6.66 2.79
CA LEU A 302 -0.36 -8.07 2.90
C LEU A 302 0.06 -8.83 1.63
N LEU A 303 0.81 -9.93 1.80
CA LEU A 303 1.20 -10.79 0.69
C LEU A 303 0.09 -11.79 0.32
N PRO A 304 -0.02 -12.15 -0.97
CA PRO A 304 -0.91 -13.22 -1.40
C PRO A 304 -0.57 -14.54 -0.71
N GLY A 305 -1.55 -15.44 -0.57
CA GLY A 305 -1.36 -16.73 0.10
C GLY A 305 -1.32 -16.66 1.64
N SER A 306 -1.53 -15.48 2.24
CA SER A 306 -1.62 -15.34 3.70
C SER A 306 -2.77 -16.17 4.30
N ARG A 307 -2.50 -16.83 5.43
CA ARG A 307 -3.45 -17.67 6.18
C ARG A 307 -3.58 -17.21 7.63
N PHE A 308 -4.81 -17.13 8.11
CA PHE A 308 -5.12 -16.73 9.49
C PHE A 308 -5.06 -17.92 10.45
N ASP A 309 -4.98 -17.63 11.75
CA ASP A 309 -4.89 -18.59 12.87
C ASP A 309 -3.70 -19.56 12.82
N VAL A 310 -2.76 -19.32 11.91
CA VAL A 310 -1.52 -20.10 11.76
C VAL A 310 -0.33 -19.22 12.12
N GLN A 311 0.55 -19.73 12.98
CA GLN A 311 1.80 -19.03 13.30
C GLN A 311 2.67 -18.89 12.05
N GLY A 312 3.13 -17.66 11.78
CA GLY A 312 3.80 -17.31 10.55
C GLY A 312 2.92 -17.52 9.30
N GLY A 313 1.61 -17.65 9.41
CA GLY A 313 0.70 -17.87 8.29
C GLY A 313 0.51 -16.63 7.41
N VAL A 314 0.71 -15.44 7.96
CA VAL A 314 0.56 -14.16 7.26
C VAL A 314 1.91 -13.69 6.73
N GLY A 315 1.96 -13.27 5.47
CA GLY A 315 3.13 -12.64 4.86
C GLY A 315 2.93 -11.14 4.73
N LEU A 316 3.97 -10.35 5.04
CA LEU A 316 3.95 -8.89 4.93
C LEU A 316 5.18 -8.38 4.18
N VAL A 317 5.02 -7.30 3.42
CA VAL A 317 6.15 -6.47 2.96
C VAL A 317 6.27 -5.26 3.87
N VAL A 318 7.39 -5.18 4.60
CA VAL A 318 7.69 -4.14 5.59
C VAL A 318 8.84 -3.29 5.08
N SER A 319 8.64 -1.97 5.01
CA SER A 319 9.69 -1.03 4.64
C SER A 319 10.41 -0.51 5.87
N GLN A 320 11.68 -0.18 5.69
CA GLN A 320 12.52 0.41 6.73
C GLN A 320 13.43 1.46 6.11
N TRP A 321 13.48 2.63 6.74
CA TRP A 321 14.34 3.72 6.33
C TRP A 321 15.04 4.36 7.51
N ARG A 322 16.37 4.27 7.52
CA ARG A 322 17.22 5.03 8.43
C ARG A 322 17.48 6.43 7.91
N THR A 323 16.74 7.41 8.44
CA THR A 323 16.70 8.77 7.90
C THR A 323 17.95 9.60 8.19
N ASP A 324 18.69 9.31 9.28
CA ASP A 324 19.90 10.04 9.66
C ASP A 324 21.11 9.71 8.76
N THR A 325 21.18 8.48 8.25
CA THR A 325 22.30 8.02 7.40
C THR A 325 21.90 7.71 5.96
N GLY A 326 20.60 7.61 5.67
CA GLY A 326 20.08 7.17 4.37
C GLY A 326 20.17 5.64 4.15
N TRP A 327 20.63 4.87 5.14
CA TRP A 327 20.79 3.42 5.05
C TRP A 327 20.63 2.71 6.42
N PRO A 328 19.87 1.61 6.54
CA PRO A 328 19.17 0.92 5.45
C PRO A 328 18.01 1.72 4.86
N TYR A 329 17.74 1.48 3.57
CA TYR A 329 16.54 1.92 2.87
C TYR A 329 16.08 0.75 2.00
N ARG A 330 15.19 -0.08 2.55
CA ARG A 330 14.87 -1.41 2.01
C ARG A 330 13.43 -1.82 2.31
N ALA A 331 12.95 -2.79 1.52
CA ALA A 331 11.77 -3.59 1.82
C ALA A 331 12.21 -4.98 2.33
N MET A 332 11.40 -5.57 3.20
CA MET A 332 11.66 -6.84 3.87
C MET A 332 10.41 -7.71 3.85
N GLN A 333 10.57 -9.01 3.70
CA GLN A 333 9.48 -9.98 3.84
C GLN A 333 9.40 -10.45 5.29
N PHE A 334 8.22 -10.33 5.88
CA PHE A 334 7.91 -10.73 7.25
C PHE A 334 6.89 -11.85 7.29
N LYS A 335 6.98 -12.68 8.33
CA LYS A 335 5.98 -13.66 8.71
C LYS A 335 5.30 -13.21 9.99
N ALA A 336 3.98 -13.29 10.03
CA ALA A 336 3.16 -12.86 11.15
C ALA A 336 2.03 -13.87 11.41
N GLN A 337 1.35 -13.68 12.53
CA GLN A 337 0.09 -14.35 12.82
C GLN A 337 -0.99 -13.30 12.99
N LEU A 338 -2.11 -13.49 12.30
CA LEU A 338 -3.36 -12.78 12.56
C LEU A 338 -4.43 -13.83 12.88
N ARG A 339 -5.27 -13.54 13.86
CA ARG A 339 -6.47 -14.32 14.17
C ARG A 339 -7.58 -14.00 13.17
N ASP A 340 -8.35 -15.00 12.75
CA ASP A 340 -9.55 -14.75 11.97
C ASP A 340 -10.66 -14.22 12.89
N THR A 341 -10.93 -12.92 12.78
CA THR A 341 -12.01 -12.25 13.50
C THR A 341 -13.23 -11.97 12.62
N SER A 342 -13.23 -12.44 11.36
CA SER A 342 -14.35 -12.20 10.43
C SER A 342 -15.64 -12.88 10.86
N GLN A 343 -15.55 -14.00 11.56
CA GLN A 343 -16.71 -14.77 12.03
C GLN A 343 -17.05 -14.53 13.52
N ALA A 344 -16.38 -13.57 14.18
CA ALA A 344 -16.65 -13.28 15.59
C ALA A 344 -18.05 -12.69 15.78
N PRO A 345 -18.78 -13.03 16.87
CA PRO A 345 -20.06 -12.39 17.17
C PRO A 345 -19.91 -10.88 17.21
N LEU A 346 -20.78 -10.15 16.49
CA LEU A 346 -20.76 -8.69 16.49
C LEU A 346 -21.15 -8.20 17.90
N PRO A 347 -20.25 -7.51 18.63
CA PRO A 347 -20.64 -6.84 19.86
C PRO A 347 -21.60 -5.69 19.54
N THR A 348 -22.25 -5.13 20.57
CA THR A 348 -23.13 -3.95 20.41
C THR A 348 -22.42 -2.83 19.67
N ASP A 349 -23.07 -2.34 18.62
CA ASP A 349 -22.55 -1.31 17.74
C ASP A 349 -22.64 0.08 18.38
N PRO A 350 -21.53 0.72 18.76
CA PRO A 350 -21.53 2.02 19.43
C PRO A 350 -21.81 3.19 18.48
N ILE A 351 -21.74 2.98 17.16
CA ILE A 351 -21.80 4.05 16.15
C ILE A 351 -22.74 3.75 14.96
N ASN A 352 -23.48 2.64 15.03
CA ASN A 352 -24.44 2.17 14.03
C ASN A 352 -23.83 1.95 12.63
N LEU A 353 -22.55 1.53 12.56
CA LEU A 353 -21.74 1.40 11.32
C LEU A 353 -22.20 0.28 10.38
#